data_AF-A0AAW0DPY4-F1
#
_entry.id   AF-A0AAW0DPY4-F1
#
_cell.length_a   1.000
_cell.length_b   1.000
_cell.length_c   1.000
_cell.angle_alpha   90.00
_cell.angle_beta   90.00
_cell.angle_gamma   90.00
#
_symmetry.space_group_name_H-M   'P 1'
#
loop_
_entity.id
_entity.type
_entity.pdbx_description
1 polymer ?
#
loop_
_entity_poly.entity_id
_entity_poly.type
_entity_poly.pdbx_seq_one_letter_code
_entity_poly.pdbx_strand_id
1 'polypeptide(L)'
;MAGKASRVEKLKEEGNSLFAKKDYRAAIVKYNEAINLDDRNPVLYANRAACRIGLKQYLDAASDASTATEIDPTYAKAWARLATARDGLKEPIESVHAWQKAIDNLPKDGLTEAEKKQKRQYEVSLAEARRAETHFKDKNKPFDHHKVFPVDTQTNKFPWQVADAMIPQLQQAGNYRSSAWTIAWANLQLEEANKVIMSHSALGAIQSLTNAITTDMRVFRLHHVNWFKELAVQMYMEARARNATQWIHASPEKIKKEALERLEANGWNDVRPALSCVVRSLIAYGFLDGGARHNFRSESQYIGRAIEIIKWGRKEWADIDREDRGAIFVETFLRGVQTLHMESLIKLHASESEPARKAETLEELHAEAEELIKSVESDTLPPYESDPPITIGHYDYPRGQGYAMKGYYYNEKSKVTRDKTEKAECYRKSAFLYLDAAGMFPEDDERNAYYLEVALENMMKAATPVTFILSTMEKLRTAIPKMLPLWAMSTLAMEGRDRDIAKTLEWERHFRRQLAEGRLSEEYAASYMDRECPYTPSAFKVDMDFS
;
A
#
# COMPACT_ATOMS: atom_id res chain seq x y z
N MET A 1 -30.37 -32.12 14.91
CA MET A 1 -30.35 -31.46 13.59
C MET A 1 -31.35 -30.30 13.46
N ALA A 2 -32.62 -30.43 13.88
CA ALA A 2 -33.64 -29.36 13.76
C ALA A 2 -33.27 -28.02 14.46
N GLY A 3 -32.67 -28.07 15.66
CA GLY A 3 -32.27 -26.84 16.37
C GLY A 3 -31.13 -26.07 15.71
N LYS A 4 -30.21 -26.77 15.02
CA LYS A 4 -29.08 -26.15 14.29
C LYS A 4 -29.58 -25.42 13.05
N ALA A 5 -30.44 -26.05 12.26
CA ALA A 5 -31.06 -25.44 11.08
C ALA A 5 -31.93 -24.22 11.45
N SER A 6 -32.74 -24.34 12.51
CA SER A 6 -33.54 -23.21 13.02
C SER A 6 -32.67 -22.03 13.49
N ARG A 7 -31.51 -22.31 14.09
CA ARG A 7 -30.56 -21.26 14.51
C ARG A 7 -29.90 -20.55 13.33
N VAL A 8 -29.50 -21.30 12.29
CA VAL A 8 -28.94 -20.73 11.05
C VAL A 8 -29.93 -19.77 10.39
N GLU A 9 -31.19 -20.18 10.26
CA GLU A 9 -32.25 -19.34 9.69
C GLU A 9 -32.48 -18.06 10.49
N LYS A 10 -32.54 -18.15 11.82
CA LYS A 10 -32.65 -16.96 12.68
C LYS A 10 -31.47 -15.99 12.50
N LEU A 11 -30.24 -16.48 12.48
CA LEU A 11 -29.05 -15.65 12.27
C LEU A 11 -29.04 -15.00 10.89
N LYS A 12 -29.49 -15.73 9.86
CA LYS A 12 -29.67 -15.20 8.50
C LYS A 12 -30.70 -14.08 8.47
N GLU A 13 -31.84 -14.24 9.14
CA GLU A 13 -32.89 -13.21 9.24
C GLU A 13 -32.41 -11.97 9.99
N GLU A 14 -31.68 -12.13 11.10
CA GLU A 14 -31.03 -11.04 11.83
C GLU A 14 -30.05 -10.28 10.91
N GLY A 15 -29.20 -11.00 10.17
CA GLY A 15 -28.30 -10.43 9.17
C GLY A 15 -29.02 -9.69 8.06
N ASN A 16 -30.14 -10.23 7.55
CA ASN A 16 -30.97 -9.57 6.53
C ASN A 16 -31.59 -8.27 7.05
N SER A 17 -32.05 -8.25 8.31
CA SER A 17 -32.61 -7.06 8.96
C SER A 17 -31.55 -5.95 9.10
N LEU A 18 -30.34 -6.31 9.53
CA LEU A 18 -29.21 -5.39 9.64
C LEU A 18 -28.77 -4.87 8.27
N PHE A 19 -28.73 -5.75 7.25
CA PHE A 19 -28.46 -5.36 5.87
C PHE A 19 -29.49 -4.35 5.34
N ALA A 20 -30.78 -4.55 5.61
CA ALA A 20 -31.84 -3.62 5.22
C ALA A 20 -31.68 -2.23 5.89
N LYS A 21 -31.12 -2.19 7.10
CA LYS A 21 -30.74 -0.97 7.82
C LYS A 21 -29.41 -0.37 7.35
N LYS A 22 -28.74 -0.97 6.37
CA LYS A 22 -27.39 -0.64 5.89
C LYS A 22 -26.30 -0.79 6.94
N ASP A 23 -26.56 -1.51 8.02
CA ASP A 23 -25.55 -1.89 9.01
C ASP A 23 -24.80 -3.14 8.53
N TYR A 24 -23.96 -2.94 7.52
CA TYR A 24 -23.26 -4.03 6.84
C TYR A 24 -22.27 -4.74 7.76
N ARG A 25 -21.63 -4.03 8.71
CA ARG A 25 -20.66 -4.64 9.64
C ARG A 25 -21.36 -5.59 10.60
N ALA A 26 -22.44 -5.15 11.24
CA ALA A 26 -23.21 -6.03 12.12
C ALA A 26 -23.83 -7.20 11.35
N ALA A 27 -24.30 -6.96 10.11
CA ALA A 27 -24.80 -8.03 9.25
C ALA A 27 -23.74 -9.10 8.94
N ILE A 28 -22.50 -8.68 8.62
CA ILE A 28 -21.37 -9.61 8.38
C ILE A 28 -21.13 -10.49 9.61
N VAL A 29 -21.17 -9.94 10.82
CA VAL A 29 -21.02 -10.72 12.07
C VAL A 29 -22.08 -11.82 12.15
N LYS A 30 -23.34 -11.50 11.86
CA LYS A 30 -24.43 -12.50 11.86
C LYS A 30 -24.30 -13.55 10.77
N TYR A 31 -23.88 -13.16 9.57
CA TYR A 31 -23.59 -14.14 8.52
C TYR A 31 -22.39 -15.03 8.87
N ASN A 32 -21.35 -14.50 9.52
CA ASN A 32 -20.22 -15.30 10.02
C ASN A 32 -20.69 -16.35 11.04
N GLU A 33 -21.50 -15.95 12.02
CA GLU A 33 -22.11 -16.87 12.99
C GLU A 33 -22.93 -17.97 12.28
N ALA A 34 -23.70 -17.62 11.25
CA ALA A 34 -24.51 -18.57 10.48
C ALA A 34 -23.63 -19.53 9.64
N ILE A 35 -22.59 -19.02 8.97
CA ILE A 35 -21.66 -19.80 8.15
C ILE A 35 -20.87 -20.80 9.00
N ASN A 36 -20.50 -20.43 10.23
CA ASN A 36 -19.85 -21.35 11.16
C ASN A 36 -20.74 -22.55 11.53
N LEU A 37 -22.07 -22.40 11.40
CA LEU A 37 -23.02 -23.49 11.60
C LEU A 37 -23.33 -24.24 10.30
N ASP A 38 -23.37 -23.55 9.16
CA ASP A 38 -23.70 -24.12 7.85
C ASP A 38 -22.80 -23.54 6.75
N ASP A 39 -21.61 -24.14 6.60
CA ASP A 39 -20.57 -23.71 5.65
C ASP A 39 -20.82 -24.17 4.21
N ARG A 40 -21.94 -24.85 3.95
CA ARG A 40 -22.38 -25.29 2.62
C ARG A 40 -23.63 -24.56 2.14
N ASN A 41 -23.95 -23.42 2.73
CA ASN A 41 -25.10 -22.61 2.34
C ASN A 41 -24.70 -21.45 1.42
N PRO A 42 -25.00 -21.51 0.11
CA PRO A 42 -24.55 -20.49 -0.84
C PRO A 42 -25.22 -19.14 -0.58
N VAL A 43 -26.41 -19.12 0.04
CA VAL A 43 -27.15 -17.89 0.35
C VAL A 43 -26.43 -17.06 1.41
N LEU A 44 -25.85 -17.70 2.43
CA LEU A 44 -25.14 -16.99 3.49
C LEU A 44 -23.91 -16.27 2.95
N TYR A 45 -23.12 -16.95 2.12
CA TYR A 45 -21.96 -16.35 1.45
C TYR A 45 -22.38 -15.23 0.50
N ALA A 46 -23.40 -15.42 -0.34
CA ALA A 46 -23.87 -14.37 -1.25
C ALA A 46 -24.41 -13.13 -0.51
N ASN A 47 -25.06 -13.32 0.66
CA ASN A 47 -25.54 -12.22 1.48
C ASN A 47 -24.39 -11.50 2.20
N ARG A 48 -23.38 -12.22 2.68
CA ARG A 48 -22.15 -11.61 3.23
C ARG A 48 -21.38 -10.84 2.16
N ALA A 49 -21.29 -11.38 0.94
CA ALA A 49 -20.73 -10.69 -0.23
C ALA A 49 -21.47 -9.38 -0.53
N ALA A 50 -22.79 -9.36 -0.40
CA ALA A 50 -23.60 -8.15 -0.57
C ALA A 50 -23.23 -7.05 0.44
N CYS A 51 -23.00 -7.43 1.71
CA CYS A 51 -22.56 -6.50 2.76
C CYS A 51 -21.17 -5.94 2.44
N ARG A 52 -20.23 -6.82 2.07
CA ARG A 52 -18.86 -6.48 1.70
C ARG A 52 -18.82 -5.55 0.48
N ILE A 53 -19.68 -5.74 -0.53
CA ILE A 53 -19.87 -4.78 -1.65
C ILE A 53 -20.34 -3.42 -1.15
N GLY A 54 -21.29 -3.37 -0.21
CA GLY A 54 -21.75 -2.11 0.41
C GLY A 54 -20.61 -1.35 1.11
N LEU A 55 -19.69 -2.09 1.71
CA LEU A 55 -18.46 -1.57 2.32
C LEU A 55 -17.32 -1.32 1.30
N LYS A 56 -17.50 -1.66 0.02
CA LYS A 56 -16.46 -1.67 -1.03
C LYS A 56 -15.25 -2.57 -0.69
N GLN A 57 -15.46 -3.59 0.15
CA GLN A 57 -14.51 -4.68 0.42
C GLN A 57 -14.60 -5.71 -0.71
N TYR A 58 -14.19 -5.30 -1.91
CA TYR A 58 -14.43 -6.06 -3.13
C TYR A 58 -13.67 -7.39 -3.18
N LEU A 59 -12.46 -7.48 -2.62
CA LEU A 59 -11.74 -8.77 -2.56
C LEU A 59 -12.48 -9.78 -1.68
N ASP A 60 -12.99 -9.34 -0.54
CA ASP A 60 -13.74 -10.19 0.38
C ASP A 60 -15.10 -10.59 -0.20
N ALA A 61 -15.75 -9.65 -0.89
CA ALA A 61 -16.98 -9.94 -1.62
C ALA A 61 -16.76 -10.94 -2.76
N ALA A 62 -15.67 -10.81 -3.53
CA ALA A 62 -15.34 -11.74 -4.61
C ALA A 62 -15.08 -13.15 -4.07
N SER A 63 -14.38 -13.27 -2.93
CA SER A 63 -14.10 -14.56 -2.30
C SER A 63 -15.38 -15.25 -1.80
N ASP A 64 -16.26 -14.50 -1.14
CA ASP A 64 -17.57 -15.01 -0.70
C ASP A 64 -18.45 -15.41 -1.88
N ALA A 65 -18.54 -14.56 -2.90
CA ALA A 65 -19.36 -14.83 -4.05
C ALA A 65 -18.82 -16.03 -4.86
N SER A 66 -17.50 -16.19 -4.99
CA SER A 66 -16.88 -17.37 -5.59
C SER A 66 -17.27 -18.64 -4.82
N THR A 67 -17.14 -18.61 -3.49
CA THR A 67 -17.53 -19.73 -2.63
C THR A 67 -19.01 -20.08 -2.82
N ALA A 68 -19.90 -19.08 -2.88
CA ALA A 68 -21.31 -19.30 -3.16
C ALA A 68 -21.55 -19.95 -4.54
N THR A 69 -20.83 -19.54 -5.58
CA THR A 69 -20.93 -20.14 -6.92
C THR A 69 -20.30 -21.52 -7.04
N GLU A 70 -19.34 -21.86 -6.17
CA GLU A 70 -18.76 -23.21 -6.07
C GLU A 70 -19.74 -24.17 -5.40
N ILE A 71 -20.45 -23.69 -4.36
CA ILE A 71 -21.47 -24.47 -3.64
C ILE A 71 -22.73 -24.67 -4.50
N ASP A 72 -23.22 -23.61 -5.14
CA ASP A 72 -24.35 -23.66 -6.08
C ASP A 72 -24.02 -22.90 -7.37
N PRO A 73 -23.54 -23.61 -8.41
CA PRO A 73 -23.22 -23.01 -9.71
C PRO A 73 -24.43 -22.40 -10.44
N THR A 74 -25.65 -22.74 -10.03
CA THR A 74 -26.89 -22.24 -10.62
C THR A 74 -27.42 -20.98 -9.92
N TYR A 75 -26.76 -20.53 -8.85
CA TYR A 75 -27.24 -19.41 -8.08
C TYR A 75 -26.93 -18.06 -8.75
N ALA A 76 -27.84 -17.58 -9.61
CA ALA A 76 -27.67 -16.35 -10.39
C ALA A 76 -27.28 -15.12 -9.55
N LYS A 77 -27.81 -14.98 -8.32
CA LYS A 77 -27.47 -13.85 -7.44
C LYS A 77 -26.02 -13.92 -6.96
N ALA A 78 -25.46 -15.09 -6.70
CA ALA A 78 -24.05 -15.24 -6.33
C ALA A 78 -23.14 -14.80 -7.48
N TRP A 79 -23.41 -15.25 -8.70
CA TRP A 79 -22.70 -14.81 -9.90
C TRP A 79 -22.75 -13.29 -10.10
N ALA A 80 -23.91 -12.66 -9.88
CA ALA A 80 -24.04 -11.21 -9.96
C ALA A 80 -23.24 -10.48 -8.87
N ARG A 81 -23.17 -11.03 -7.66
CA ARG A 81 -22.33 -10.48 -6.58
C ARG A 81 -20.86 -10.61 -6.93
N LEU A 82 -20.45 -11.75 -7.49
CA LEU A 82 -19.08 -11.95 -7.98
C LEU A 82 -18.75 -10.92 -9.05
N ALA A 83 -19.62 -10.75 -10.05
CA ALA A 83 -19.43 -9.78 -11.12
C ALA A 83 -19.32 -8.34 -10.60
N THR A 84 -20.21 -7.94 -9.69
CA THR A 84 -20.16 -6.61 -9.05
C THR A 84 -18.85 -6.41 -8.26
N ALA A 85 -18.36 -7.44 -7.60
CA ALA A 85 -17.09 -7.38 -6.89
C ALA A 85 -15.91 -7.24 -7.87
N ARG A 86 -15.90 -8.00 -8.97
CA ARG A 86 -14.88 -7.92 -10.03
C ARG A 86 -14.90 -6.57 -10.76
N ASP A 87 -16.06 -5.97 -10.95
CA ASP A 87 -16.19 -4.58 -11.43
C ASP A 87 -15.50 -3.60 -10.47
N GLY A 88 -15.74 -3.74 -9.17
CA GLY A 88 -15.08 -2.93 -8.13
C GLY A 88 -13.57 -3.12 -8.07
N LEU A 89 -13.07 -4.32 -8.43
CA LEU A 89 -11.64 -4.64 -8.55
C LEU A 89 -11.03 -4.19 -9.89
N LYS A 90 -11.85 -3.68 -10.83
CA LYS A 90 -11.43 -3.36 -12.20
C LYS A 90 -10.83 -4.56 -12.93
N GLU A 91 -11.46 -5.72 -12.79
CA GLU A 91 -11.11 -6.99 -13.44
C GLU A 91 -12.17 -7.33 -14.51
N PRO A 92 -12.09 -6.69 -15.70
CA PRO A 92 -13.21 -6.69 -16.65
C PRO A 92 -13.43 -8.05 -17.32
N ILE A 93 -12.40 -8.86 -17.50
CA ILE A 93 -12.54 -10.20 -18.12
C ILE A 93 -13.34 -11.12 -17.19
N GLU A 94 -12.94 -11.16 -15.92
CA GLU A 94 -13.59 -11.92 -14.86
C GLU A 94 -15.01 -11.42 -14.59
N SER A 95 -15.21 -10.10 -14.63
CA SER A 95 -16.53 -9.48 -14.52
C SER A 95 -17.47 -9.90 -15.66
N VAL A 96 -17.03 -9.82 -16.92
CA VAL A 96 -17.84 -10.23 -18.09
C VAL A 96 -18.27 -11.69 -17.96
N HIS A 97 -17.34 -12.57 -17.59
CA HIS A 97 -17.66 -13.98 -17.39
C HIS A 97 -18.71 -14.18 -16.27
N ALA A 98 -18.54 -13.51 -15.12
CA ALA A 98 -19.46 -13.63 -14.01
C ALA A 98 -20.85 -13.04 -14.32
N TRP A 99 -20.94 -11.91 -15.02
CA TRP A 99 -22.21 -11.34 -15.47
C TRP A 99 -22.92 -12.24 -16.47
N GLN A 100 -22.20 -12.84 -17.42
CA GLN A 100 -22.77 -13.81 -18.36
C GLN A 100 -23.35 -15.01 -17.61
N LYS A 101 -22.59 -15.58 -16.66
CA LYS A 101 -23.09 -16.66 -15.80
C LYS A 101 -24.30 -16.24 -14.95
N ALA A 102 -24.35 -14.99 -14.48
CA ALA A 102 -25.50 -14.49 -13.73
C ALA A 102 -26.77 -14.49 -14.59
N ILE A 103 -26.68 -14.09 -15.86
CA ILE A 103 -27.81 -14.07 -16.81
C ILE A 103 -28.19 -15.48 -17.24
N ASP A 104 -27.21 -16.33 -17.57
CA ASP A 104 -27.45 -17.70 -18.04
C ASP A 104 -28.17 -18.57 -17.01
N ASN A 105 -27.98 -18.26 -15.71
CA ASN A 105 -28.58 -18.97 -14.59
C ASN A 105 -29.92 -18.36 -14.11
N LEU A 106 -30.46 -17.33 -14.79
CA LEU A 106 -31.84 -16.89 -14.53
C LEU A 106 -32.85 -17.86 -15.17
N PRO A 107 -34.09 -17.95 -14.64
CA PRO A 107 -35.16 -18.71 -15.28
C PRO A 107 -35.34 -18.27 -16.74
N LYS A 108 -35.40 -19.25 -17.66
CA LYS A 108 -35.55 -18.98 -19.10
C LYS A 108 -36.95 -18.50 -19.47
N ASP A 109 -37.96 -19.10 -18.85
CA ASP A 109 -39.38 -18.83 -19.06
C ASP A 109 -40.08 -18.48 -17.72
N GLY A 110 -41.20 -17.77 -17.79
CA GLY A 110 -42.03 -17.49 -16.61
C GLY A 110 -41.44 -16.48 -15.61
N LEU A 111 -40.50 -15.63 -16.04
CA LEU A 111 -39.89 -14.60 -15.18
C LEU A 111 -40.95 -13.69 -14.55
N THR A 112 -40.86 -13.53 -13.23
CA THR A 112 -41.60 -12.50 -12.49
C THR A 112 -41.15 -11.10 -12.91
N GLU A 113 -41.95 -10.06 -12.67
CA GLU A 113 -41.56 -8.67 -12.98
C GLU A 113 -40.27 -8.25 -12.25
N ALA A 114 -40.05 -8.76 -11.04
CA ALA A 114 -38.82 -8.54 -10.28
C ALA A 114 -37.61 -9.16 -10.99
N GLU A 115 -37.73 -10.38 -11.51
CA GLU A 115 -36.65 -11.06 -12.23
C GLU A 115 -36.42 -10.46 -13.62
N LYS A 116 -37.47 -9.97 -14.31
CA LYS A 116 -37.31 -9.18 -15.54
C LYS A 116 -36.50 -7.92 -15.30
N LYS A 117 -36.78 -7.20 -14.20
CA LYS A 117 -36.01 -6.03 -13.79
C LYS A 117 -34.56 -6.39 -13.47
N GLN A 118 -34.35 -7.49 -12.75
CA GLN A 118 -33.02 -8.02 -12.41
C GLN A 118 -32.23 -8.41 -13.66
N LYS A 119 -32.86 -9.10 -14.62
CA LYS A 119 -32.25 -9.47 -15.91
C LYS A 119 -31.79 -8.23 -16.68
N ARG A 120 -32.66 -7.22 -16.82
CA ARG A 120 -32.31 -5.94 -17.48
C ARG A 120 -31.13 -5.27 -16.78
N GLN A 121 -31.10 -5.27 -15.45
CA GLN A 121 -29.98 -4.73 -14.69
C GLN A 121 -28.68 -5.48 -15.02
N TYR A 122 -28.71 -6.81 -15.06
CA TYR A 122 -27.53 -7.63 -15.37
C TYR A 122 -27.06 -7.44 -16.81
N GLU A 123 -27.96 -7.29 -17.77
CA GLU A 123 -27.64 -7.00 -19.16
C GLU A 123 -26.96 -5.63 -19.32
N VAL A 124 -27.42 -4.61 -18.58
CA VAL A 124 -26.78 -3.29 -18.54
C VAL A 124 -25.36 -3.40 -17.96
N SER A 125 -25.20 -4.05 -16.81
CA SER A 125 -23.88 -4.23 -16.19
C SER A 125 -22.94 -5.08 -17.05
N LEU A 126 -23.43 -6.12 -17.74
CA LEU A 126 -22.66 -6.89 -18.71
C LEU A 126 -22.20 -6.02 -19.88
N ALA A 127 -23.05 -5.13 -20.39
CA ALA A 127 -22.69 -4.22 -21.47
C ALA A 127 -21.59 -3.23 -21.02
N GLU A 128 -21.67 -2.72 -19.80
CA GLU A 128 -20.62 -1.89 -19.19
C GLU A 128 -19.31 -2.66 -19.01
N ALA A 129 -19.37 -3.87 -18.47
CA ALA A 129 -18.21 -4.75 -18.30
C ALA A 129 -17.55 -5.10 -19.65
N ARG A 130 -18.34 -5.36 -20.71
CA ARG A 130 -17.81 -5.60 -22.07
C ARG A 130 -17.15 -4.37 -22.67
N ARG A 131 -17.66 -3.17 -22.40
CA ARG A 131 -16.99 -1.92 -22.80
C ARG A 131 -15.64 -1.78 -22.08
N ALA A 132 -15.61 -2.04 -20.77
CA ALA A 132 -14.38 -2.05 -19.99
C ALA A 132 -13.39 -3.11 -20.47
N GLU A 133 -13.86 -4.33 -20.80
CA GLU A 133 -13.05 -5.41 -21.34
C GLU A 133 -12.46 -5.05 -22.71
N THR A 134 -13.26 -4.42 -23.58
CA THR A 134 -12.78 -3.94 -24.89
C THR A 134 -11.70 -2.88 -24.70
N HIS A 135 -11.91 -1.93 -23.78
CA HIS A 135 -10.89 -0.94 -23.46
C HIS A 135 -9.62 -1.57 -22.87
N PHE A 136 -9.77 -2.60 -22.04
CA PHE A 136 -8.67 -3.34 -21.45
C PHE A 136 -7.87 -4.17 -22.48
N LYS A 137 -8.56 -4.72 -23.50
CA LYS A 137 -7.93 -5.50 -24.58
C LYS A 137 -7.35 -4.64 -25.70
N ASP A 138 -7.72 -3.37 -25.80
CA ASP A 138 -7.20 -2.45 -26.81
C ASP A 138 -5.71 -2.17 -26.54
N LYS A 139 -4.85 -2.81 -27.33
CA LYS A 139 -3.38 -2.87 -27.18
C LYS A 139 -2.67 -1.56 -27.49
N ASN A 140 -3.37 -0.48 -27.82
CA ASN A 140 -2.78 0.80 -28.24
C ASN A 140 -2.70 1.87 -27.14
N LYS A 141 -3.07 1.55 -25.89
CA LYS A 141 -2.53 2.30 -24.75
C LYS A 141 -1.35 1.50 -24.21
N PRO A 142 -0.11 2.01 -24.34
CA PRO A 142 0.96 1.52 -23.49
C PRO A 142 0.43 1.53 -22.06
N PHE A 143 0.72 0.50 -21.27
CA PHE A 143 0.73 0.70 -19.81
C PHE A 143 1.42 2.03 -19.57
N ASP A 144 0.87 2.91 -18.73
CA ASP A 144 1.46 4.23 -18.56
C ASP A 144 2.87 4.09 -18.00
N HIS A 145 3.85 4.00 -18.91
CA HIS A 145 5.25 3.77 -18.62
C HIS A 145 5.86 5.04 -17.99
N HIS A 146 5.13 6.16 -17.92
CA HIS A 146 5.64 7.45 -17.48
C HIS A 146 5.87 7.58 -15.98
N LYS A 147 5.88 6.49 -15.21
CA LYS A 147 6.26 6.56 -13.78
C LYS A 147 7.18 5.42 -13.31
N VAL A 148 7.90 4.77 -14.21
CA VAL A 148 8.91 3.79 -13.83
C VAL A 148 10.23 4.23 -14.45
N PHE A 149 10.87 5.21 -13.79
CA PHE A 149 12.16 5.84 -14.11
C PHE A 149 12.36 6.21 -15.60
N PRO A 150 12.29 7.49 -16.00
CA PRO A 150 12.92 7.90 -17.25
C PRO A 150 14.40 7.60 -17.14
N VAL A 151 14.90 6.94 -18.17
CA VAL A 151 16.33 6.78 -18.42
C VAL A 151 16.93 8.18 -18.56
N ASP A 152 17.91 8.51 -17.73
CA ASP A 152 18.76 9.68 -18.00
C ASP A 152 19.59 9.39 -19.26
N THR A 153 19.27 10.07 -20.35
CA THR A 153 20.01 9.97 -21.61
C THR A 153 21.36 10.70 -21.58
N GLN A 154 21.66 11.46 -20.52
CA GLN A 154 22.88 12.26 -20.38
C GLN A 154 23.96 11.57 -19.54
N THR A 155 23.65 11.00 -18.36
CA THR A 155 24.66 10.33 -17.51
C THR A 155 24.57 8.80 -17.47
N ASN A 156 23.43 8.23 -17.86
CA ASN A 156 23.17 6.78 -17.94
C ASN A 156 23.44 6.01 -16.62
N LYS A 157 23.41 6.69 -15.45
CA LYS A 157 23.62 6.06 -14.12
C LYS A 157 22.38 6.18 -13.24
N PHE A 158 21.73 5.05 -13.00
CA PHE A 158 20.57 4.95 -12.11
C PHE A 158 20.98 4.97 -10.62
N PRO A 159 20.06 5.30 -9.70
CA PRO A 159 20.33 5.32 -8.25
C PRO A 159 21.03 4.07 -7.72
N TRP A 160 20.64 2.89 -8.22
CA TRP A 160 21.26 1.62 -7.81
C TRP A 160 22.67 1.40 -8.34
N GLN A 161 22.99 1.89 -9.54
CA GLN A 161 24.36 1.82 -10.06
C GLN A 161 25.29 2.76 -9.29
N VAL A 162 24.78 3.92 -8.88
CA VAL A 162 25.52 4.83 -8.01
C VAL A 162 25.70 4.22 -6.63
N ALA A 163 24.63 3.67 -6.04
CA ALA A 163 24.67 2.99 -4.76
C ALA A 163 25.70 1.86 -4.72
N ASP A 164 25.65 0.94 -5.69
CA ASP A 164 26.60 -0.17 -5.81
C ASP A 164 28.06 0.33 -5.88
N ALA A 165 28.29 1.41 -6.63
CA ALA A 165 29.62 2.01 -6.78
C ALA A 165 30.14 2.73 -5.52
N MET A 166 29.24 3.10 -4.58
CA MET A 166 29.58 3.78 -3.32
C MET A 166 29.88 2.82 -2.16
N ILE A 167 29.42 1.56 -2.25
CA ILE A 167 29.54 0.57 -1.15
C ILE A 167 31.00 0.42 -0.65
N PRO A 168 32.04 0.27 -1.50
CA PRO A 168 33.39 0.08 -1.01
C PRO A 168 33.91 1.29 -0.20
N GLN A 169 33.62 2.52 -0.63
CA GLN A 169 34.05 3.73 0.05
C GLN A 169 33.29 3.92 1.37
N LEU A 170 31.99 3.60 1.41
CA LEU A 170 31.19 3.62 2.63
C LEU A 170 31.73 2.63 3.66
N GLN A 171 32.07 1.42 3.22
CA GLN A 171 32.68 0.40 4.08
C GLN A 171 34.04 0.86 4.63
N GLN A 172 34.90 1.46 3.79
CA GLN A 172 36.18 1.99 4.23
C GLN A 172 36.03 3.15 5.22
N ALA A 173 35.02 4.00 5.03
CA ALA A 173 34.72 5.13 5.91
C ALA A 173 33.99 4.72 7.20
N GLY A 174 33.58 3.45 7.35
CA GLY A 174 32.72 3.01 8.45
C GLY A 174 31.33 3.65 8.43
N ASN A 175 30.87 4.12 7.27
CA ASN A 175 29.55 4.74 7.12
C ASN A 175 28.49 3.68 6.75
N TYR A 176 27.92 3.08 7.78
CA TYR A 176 26.87 2.07 7.65
C TYR A 176 25.45 2.66 7.71
N ARG A 177 25.29 3.98 7.79
CA ARG A 177 23.98 4.65 7.79
C ARG A 177 23.82 5.52 6.54
N SER A 178 23.74 4.83 5.40
CA SER A 178 23.57 5.40 4.06
C SER A 178 22.48 4.65 3.31
N SER A 179 21.67 5.38 2.56
CA SER A 179 20.62 4.81 1.69
C SER A 179 21.18 3.92 0.57
N ALA A 180 22.47 4.06 0.22
CA ALA A 180 23.12 3.20 -0.78
C ALA A 180 23.04 1.70 -0.42
N TRP A 181 23.14 1.36 0.86
CA TRP A 181 23.03 -0.03 1.31
C TRP A 181 21.67 -0.64 1.02
N THR A 182 20.57 0.08 1.31
CA THR A 182 19.21 -0.41 1.04
C THR A 182 18.93 -0.49 -0.45
N ILE A 183 19.37 0.51 -1.22
CA ILE A 183 19.20 0.55 -2.68
C ILE A 183 19.93 -0.62 -3.35
N ALA A 184 21.22 -0.82 -3.04
CA ALA A 184 22.03 -1.89 -3.62
C ALA A 184 21.43 -3.27 -3.34
N TRP A 185 21.04 -3.52 -2.09
CA TRP A 185 20.44 -4.79 -1.68
C TRP A 185 19.08 -5.02 -2.35
N ALA A 186 18.19 -4.03 -2.35
CA ALA A 186 16.87 -4.16 -2.95
C ALA A 186 16.97 -4.37 -4.47
N ASN A 187 17.94 -3.71 -5.11
CA ASN A 187 18.24 -3.90 -6.53
C ASN A 187 18.70 -5.33 -6.84
N LEU A 188 19.59 -5.91 -6.02
CA LEU A 188 20.05 -7.28 -6.17
C LEU A 188 18.87 -8.27 -6.09
N GLN A 189 17.97 -8.08 -5.12
CA GLN A 189 16.77 -8.92 -4.98
C GLN A 189 15.83 -8.78 -6.19
N LEU A 190 15.66 -7.57 -6.72
CA LEU A 190 14.81 -7.32 -7.88
C LEU A 190 15.37 -7.97 -9.15
N GLU A 191 16.68 -7.88 -9.39
CA GLU A 191 17.33 -8.53 -10.53
C GLU A 191 17.20 -10.06 -10.49
N GLU A 192 17.35 -10.67 -9.31
CA GLU A 192 17.12 -12.12 -9.15
C GLU A 192 15.66 -12.48 -9.43
N ALA A 193 14.71 -11.68 -8.95
CA ALA A 193 13.29 -11.88 -9.26
C ALA A 193 13.03 -11.82 -10.77
N ASN A 194 13.57 -10.81 -11.45
CA ASN A 194 13.37 -10.58 -12.87
C ASN A 194 13.95 -11.71 -13.72
N LYS A 195 15.15 -12.17 -13.40
CA LYS A 195 15.79 -13.32 -14.07
C LYS A 195 14.90 -14.56 -14.03
N VAL A 196 14.30 -14.86 -12.88
CA VAL A 196 13.41 -16.03 -12.73
C VAL A 196 12.06 -15.79 -13.40
N ILE A 197 11.46 -14.60 -13.29
CA ILE A 197 10.19 -14.25 -13.93
C ILE A 197 10.28 -14.39 -15.45
N MET A 198 11.33 -13.86 -16.08
CA MET A 198 11.48 -13.88 -17.54
C MET A 198 11.76 -15.29 -18.09
N SER A 199 12.43 -16.15 -17.31
CA SER A 199 12.84 -17.49 -17.75
C SER A 199 11.87 -18.60 -17.33
N HIS A 200 11.02 -18.36 -16.33
CA HIS A 200 10.21 -19.38 -15.64
C HIS A 200 11.01 -20.61 -15.22
N SER A 201 12.32 -20.45 -14.97
CA SER A 201 13.27 -21.55 -14.80
C SER A 201 13.32 -22.13 -13.38
N ALA A 202 12.83 -21.38 -12.38
CA ALA A 202 12.94 -21.72 -10.97
C ALA A 202 11.75 -21.22 -10.15
N LEU A 203 11.70 -21.59 -8.87
CA LEU A 203 10.83 -21.01 -7.86
C LEU A 203 11.60 -19.93 -7.06
N GLY A 204 10.89 -19.09 -6.31
CA GLY A 204 11.49 -18.08 -5.43
C GLY A 204 11.47 -16.65 -5.99
N ALA A 205 10.96 -16.44 -7.19
CA ALA A 205 10.91 -15.10 -7.80
C ALA A 205 10.02 -14.15 -6.99
N ILE A 206 8.89 -14.65 -6.50
CA ILE A 206 7.96 -13.86 -5.67
C ILE A 206 8.64 -13.47 -4.36
N GLN A 207 9.48 -14.34 -3.80
CA GLN A 207 10.27 -14.04 -2.59
C GLN A 207 11.25 -12.91 -2.83
N SER A 208 12.06 -13.00 -3.88
CA SER A 208 13.03 -11.96 -4.22
C SER A 208 12.34 -10.63 -4.54
N LEU A 209 11.23 -10.66 -5.29
CA LEU A 209 10.43 -9.47 -5.59
C LEU A 209 9.89 -8.81 -4.32
N THR A 210 9.26 -9.60 -3.45
CA THR A 210 8.65 -9.07 -2.22
C THR A 210 9.71 -8.57 -1.24
N ASN A 211 10.85 -9.25 -1.14
CA ASN A 211 12.01 -8.76 -0.39
C ASN A 211 12.44 -7.37 -0.87
N ALA A 212 12.65 -7.21 -2.19
CA ALA A 212 13.05 -5.93 -2.78
C ALA A 212 12.10 -4.79 -2.41
N ILE A 213 10.79 -4.98 -2.65
CA ILE A 213 9.79 -3.91 -2.42
C ILE A 213 9.56 -3.62 -0.93
N THR A 214 9.72 -4.61 -0.03
CA THR A 214 9.59 -4.37 1.41
C THR A 214 10.78 -3.68 2.03
N THR A 215 11.95 -3.69 1.38
CA THR A 215 13.16 -3.02 1.87
C THR A 215 13.32 -1.64 1.26
N ASP A 216 13.19 -1.52 -0.06
CA ASP A 216 13.13 -0.21 -0.72
C ASP A 216 12.39 -0.29 -2.05
N MET A 217 11.07 -0.04 -2.03
CA MET A 217 10.23 -0.05 -3.23
C MET A 217 10.69 0.94 -4.31
N ARG A 218 11.49 1.96 -3.95
CA ARG A 218 11.95 2.98 -4.92
C ARG A 218 12.92 2.41 -5.94
N VAL A 219 13.49 1.22 -5.76
CA VAL A 219 14.34 0.57 -6.78
C VAL A 219 13.55 -0.12 -7.89
N PHE A 220 12.23 -0.27 -7.71
CA PHE A 220 11.39 -1.06 -8.61
C PHE A 220 11.38 -0.49 -10.03
N ARG A 221 11.58 -1.37 -11.01
CA ARG A 221 11.53 -1.04 -12.43
C ARG A 221 10.97 -2.16 -13.29
N LEU A 222 10.40 -1.80 -14.44
CA LEU A 222 9.89 -2.74 -15.45
C LEU A 222 10.89 -2.85 -16.60
N HIS A 223 11.19 -4.08 -17.02
CA HIS A 223 12.09 -4.32 -18.15
C HIS A 223 11.36 -4.33 -19.50
N HIS A 224 10.07 -4.68 -19.53
CA HIS A 224 9.26 -4.72 -20.76
C HIS A 224 7.75 -4.75 -20.44
N VAL A 225 6.93 -4.53 -21.47
CA VAL A 225 5.47 -4.38 -21.38
C VAL A 225 4.72 -5.64 -20.90
N ASN A 226 5.32 -6.83 -21.02
CA ASN A 226 4.68 -8.10 -20.64
C ASN A 226 5.01 -8.56 -19.22
N TRP A 227 5.87 -7.83 -18.49
CA TRP A 227 6.40 -8.26 -17.20
C TRP A 227 5.29 -8.66 -16.20
N PHE A 228 4.18 -7.93 -16.18
CA PHE A 228 3.04 -8.24 -15.32
C PHE A 228 2.38 -9.59 -15.62
N LYS A 229 2.31 -9.97 -16.89
CA LYS A 229 1.75 -11.27 -17.30
C LYS A 229 2.69 -12.40 -16.89
N GLU A 230 3.99 -12.20 -17.08
CA GLU A 230 5.01 -13.17 -16.69
C GLU A 230 5.04 -13.35 -15.17
N LEU A 231 4.97 -12.26 -14.40
CA LEU A 231 4.84 -12.35 -12.94
C LEU A 231 3.59 -13.14 -12.54
N ALA A 232 2.43 -12.90 -13.16
CA ALA A 232 1.21 -13.66 -12.84
C ALA A 232 1.36 -15.15 -13.15
N VAL A 233 2.01 -15.52 -14.26
CA VAL A 233 2.33 -16.91 -14.60
C VAL A 233 3.26 -17.52 -13.56
N GLN A 234 4.33 -16.81 -13.20
CA GLN A 234 5.29 -17.25 -12.19
C GLN A 234 4.61 -17.47 -10.83
N MET A 235 3.74 -16.55 -10.41
CA MET A 235 2.97 -16.66 -9.16
C MET A 235 2.10 -17.92 -9.14
N TYR A 236 1.42 -18.21 -10.23
CA TYR A 236 0.60 -19.41 -10.36
C TYR A 236 1.46 -20.70 -10.33
N MET A 237 2.59 -20.71 -11.05
CA MET A 237 3.52 -21.85 -11.05
C MET A 237 4.04 -22.16 -9.65
N GLU A 238 4.46 -21.13 -8.92
CA GLU A 238 4.99 -21.26 -7.56
C GLU A 238 3.96 -21.71 -6.53
N ALA A 239 2.71 -21.24 -6.64
CA ALA A 239 1.61 -21.68 -5.81
C ALA A 239 1.22 -23.13 -6.14
N ARG A 240 1.23 -23.51 -7.42
CA ARG A 240 0.94 -24.88 -7.86
C ARG A 240 1.97 -25.87 -7.35
N ALA A 241 3.26 -25.51 -7.39
CA ALA A 241 4.33 -26.33 -6.83
C ALA A 241 4.16 -26.60 -5.32
N ARG A 242 3.35 -25.79 -4.63
CA ARG A 242 3.09 -25.87 -3.19
C ARG A 242 1.64 -26.26 -2.86
N ASN A 243 0.86 -26.75 -3.83
CA ASN A 243 -0.56 -27.08 -3.67
C ASN A 243 -1.37 -25.95 -2.98
N ALA A 244 -1.11 -24.71 -3.38
CA ALA A 244 -1.65 -23.50 -2.74
C ALA A 244 -2.40 -22.58 -3.73
N THR A 245 -2.70 -23.03 -4.96
CA THR A 245 -3.40 -22.23 -5.97
C THR A 245 -4.80 -21.80 -5.51
N GLN A 246 -5.48 -22.66 -4.76
CA GLN A 246 -6.79 -22.39 -4.17
C GLN A 246 -6.77 -21.28 -3.12
N TRP A 247 -5.60 -20.98 -2.54
CA TRP A 247 -5.45 -19.92 -1.53
C TRP A 247 -5.20 -18.53 -2.12
N ILE A 248 -4.80 -18.43 -3.38
CA ILE A 248 -4.43 -17.14 -4.00
C ILE A 248 -5.57 -16.11 -3.94
N HIS A 249 -6.82 -16.56 -4.09
CA HIS A 249 -8.01 -15.72 -4.06
C HIS A 249 -8.96 -16.04 -2.89
N ALA A 250 -8.53 -16.92 -1.99
CA ALA A 250 -9.29 -17.28 -0.80
C ALA A 250 -9.33 -16.13 0.20
N SER A 251 -10.34 -16.13 1.06
CA SER A 251 -10.41 -15.20 2.17
C SER A 251 -9.41 -15.61 3.26
N PRO A 252 -8.93 -14.67 4.08
CA PRO A 252 -8.05 -15.00 5.21
C PRO A 252 -8.64 -16.08 6.11
N GLU A 253 -9.95 -16.08 6.36
CA GLU A 253 -10.59 -17.10 7.20
C GLU A 253 -10.50 -18.51 6.60
N LYS A 254 -10.70 -18.64 5.28
CA LYS A 254 -10.54 -19.92 4.57
C LYS A 254 -9.09 -20.39 4.62
N ILE A 255 -8.14 -19.50 4.36
CA ILE A 255 -6.69 -19.82 4.41
C ILE A 255 -6.30 -20.29 5.81
N LYS A 256 -6.73 -19.58 6.87
CA LYS A 256 -6.45 -19.93 8.27
C LYS A 256 -6.98 -21.32 8.63
N LYS A 257 -8.24 -21.61 8.28
CA LYS A 257 -8.87 -22.91 8.52
C LYS A 257 -8.11 -24.02 7.79
N GLU A 258 -7.95 -23.90 6.48
CA GLU A 258 -7.32 -24.94 5.66
C GLU A 258 -5.82 -25.11 6.00
N ALA A 259 -5.14 -24.05 6.45
CA ALA A 259 -3.75 -24.15 6.89
C ALA A 259 -3.59 -24.99 8.15
N LEU A 260 -4.52 -24.89 9.11
CA LEU A 260 -4.53 -25.73 10.31
C LEU A 260 -4.87 -27.19 9.96
N GLU A 261 -5.86 -27.43 9.10
CA GLU A 261 -6.20 -28.78 8.62
C GLU A 261 -5.02 -29.42 7.88
N ARG A 262 -4.34 -28.64 7.02
CA ARG A 262 -3.15 -29.08 6.30
C ARG A 262 -1.96 -29.32 7.22
N LEU A 263 -1.85 -28.56 8.32
CA LEU A 263 -0.80 -28.74 9.32
C LEU A 263 -0.96 -30.07 10.04
N GLU A 264 -2.19 -30.42 10.45
CA GLU A 264 -2.50 -31.71 11.06
C GLU A 264 -2.22 -32.88 10.12
N ALA A 265 -2.53 -32.72 8.83
CA ALA A 265 -2.37 -33.79 7.84
C ALA A 265 -0.90 -34.00 7.38
N ASN A 266 -0.17 -32.92 7.12
CA ASN A 266 1.09 -32.96 6.38
C ASN A 266 2.30 -32.35 7.13
N GLY A 267 2.05 -31.69 8.26
CA GLY A 267 3.08 -31.07 9.08
C GLY A 267 3.57 -29.70 8.58
N TRP A 268 4.42 -29.08 9.40
CA TRP A 268 4.84 -27.69 9.23
C TRP A 268 5.62 -27.42 7.94
N ASN A 269 6.45 -28.38 7.50
CA ASN A 269 7.26 -28.26 6.29
C ASN A 269 6.43 -28.19 5.00
N ASP A 270 5.17 -28.61 5.03
CA ASP A 270 4.23 -28.49 3.91
C ASP A 270 3.45 -27.16 3.96
N VAL A 271 2.95 -26.78 5.15
CA VAL A 271 2.13 -25.58 5.34
C VAL A 271 2.94 -24.28 5.25
N ARG A 272 4.11 -24.22 5.91
CA ARG A 272 4.95 -23.02 5.97
C ARG A 272 5.30 -22.45 4.58
N PRO A 273 5.85 -23.23 3.62
CA PRO A 273 6.16 -22.69 2.30
C PRO A 273 4.90 -22.30 1.51
N ALA A 274 3.78 -23.00 1.69
CA ALA A 274 2.51 -22.65 1.04
C ALA A 274 1.99 -21.29 1.53
N LEU A 275 1.99 -21.05 2.85
CA LEU A 275 1.63 -19.75 3.42
C LEU A 275 2.59 -18.64 2.98
N SER A 276 3.90 -18.89 2.99
CA SER A 276 4.90 -17.94 2.49
C SER A 276 4.61 -17.53 1.05
N CYS A 277 4.33 -18.50 0.18
CA CYS A 277 4.00 -18.24 -1.22
C CYS A 277 2.72 -17.40 -1.35
N VAL A 278 1.66 -17.72 -0.61
CA VAL A 278 0.38 -17.02 -0.70
C VAL A 278 0.47 -15.59 -0.16
N VAL A 279 1.06 -15.40 1.02
CA VAL A 279 1.25 -14.06 1.61
C VAL A 279 2.06 -13.17 0.67
N ARG A 280 3.16 -13.69 0.11
CA ARG A 280 3.98 -12.94 -0.84
C ARG A 280 3.24 -12.68 -2.16
N SER A 281 2.40 -13.61 -2.60
CA SER A 281 1.53 -13.38 -3.76
C SER A 281 0.50 -12.27 -3.51
N LEU A 282 -0.10 -12.19 -2.31
CA LEU A 282 -1.01 -11.11 -1.95
C LEU A 282 -0.30 -9.75 -2.00
N ILE A 283 0.91 -9.66 -1.43
CA ILE A 283 1.73 -8.43 -1.50
C ILE A 283 2.02 -8.06 -2.95
N ALA A 284 2.42 -9.03 -3.78
CA ALA A 284 2.67 -8.80 -5.20
C ALA A 284 1.41 -8.30 -5.93
N TYR A 285 0.25 -8.95 -5.75
CA TYR A 285 -1.02 -8.49 -6.35
C TYR A 285 -1.40 -7.08 -5.92
N GLY A 286 -1.25 -6.76 -4.63
CA GLY A 286 -1.52 -5.42 -4.13
C GLY A 286 -0.64 -4.38 -4.81
N PHE A 287 0.66 -4.65 -4.87
CA PHE A 287 1.64 -3.80 -5.56
C PHE A 287 1.29 -3.60 -7.05
N LEU A 288 0.88 -4.66 -7.75
CA LEU A 288 0.47 -4.59 -9.15
C LEU A 288 -0.76 -3.70 -9.37
N ASP A 289 -1.77 -3.85 -8.52
CA ASP A 289 -3.01 -3.10 -8.63
C ASP A 289 -2.82 -1.62 -8.32
N GLY A 290 -2.04 -1.31 -7.29
CA GLY A 290 -1.73 0.06 -6.90
C GLY A 290 -0.87 0.78 -7.93
N GLY A 291 0.26 0.17 -8.29
CA GLY A 291 1.26 0.77 -9.16
C GLY A 291 0.83 0.83 -10.63
N ALA A 292 0.38 -0.29 -11.20
CA ALA A 292 0.13 -0.38 -12.65
C ALA A 292 -1.29 0.00 -13.05
N ARG A 293 -2.28 -0.23 -12.16
CA ARG A 293 -3.71 -0.03 -12.46
C ARG A 293 -4.33 1.15 -11.72
N HIS A 294 -3.57 1.85 -10.87
CA HIS A 294 -4.06 2.90 -9.98
C HIS A 294 -5.34 2.47 -9.24
N ASN A 295 -5.33 1.25 -8.72
CA ASN A 295 -6.40 0.69 -7.90
C ASN A 295 -5.96 0.57 -6.44
N PHE A 296 -5.80 1.73 -5.79
CA PHE A 296 -5.31 1.84 -4.41
C PHE A 296 -6.21 1.13 -3.38
N ARG A 297 -7.50 0.96 -3.69
CA ARG A 297 -8.42 0.20 -2.86
C ARG A 297 -8.10 -1.29 -2.88
N SER A 298 -7.81 -1.83 -4.07
CA SER A 298 -7.40 -3.22 -4.21
C SER A 298 -6.01 -3.44 -3.62
N GLU A 299 -5.07 -2.52 -3.86
CA GLU A 299 -3.74 -2.49 -3.23
C GLU A 299 -3.85 -2.64 -1.70
N SER A 300 -4.60 -1.75 -1.05
CA SER A 300 -4.81 -1.78 0.39
C SER A 300 -5.46 -3.10 0.86
N GLN A 301 -6.49 -3.60 0.18
CA GLN A 301 -7.14 -4.85 0.61
C GLN A 301 -6.22 -6.07 0.48
N TYR A 302 -5.42 -6.17 -0.58
CA TYR A 302 -4.48 -7.28 -0.75
C TYR A 302 -3.39 -7.26 0.33
N ILE A 303 -2.79 -6.09 0.58
CA ILE A 303 -1.73 -5.96 1.59
C ILE A 303 -2.31 -6.15 3.01
N GLY A 304 -3.49 -5.59 3.29
CA GLY A 304 -4.19 -5.78 4.57
C GLY A 304 -4.49 -7.26 4.87
N ARG A 305 -4.90 -8.04 3.86
CA ARG A 305 -5.05 -9.50 4.00
C ARG A 305 -3.73 -10.20 4.31
N ALA A 306 -2.63 -9.79 3.68
CA ALA A 306 -1.30 -10.32 3.98
C ALA A 306 -0.94 -10.05 5.45
N ILE A 307 -1.14 -8.82 5.93
CA ILE A 307 -0.93 -8.43 7.34
C ILE A 307 -1.79 -9.29 8.28
N GLU A 308 -3.06 -9.50 7.95
CA GLU A 308 -3.98 -10.29 8.78
C GLU A 308 -3.49 -11.75 8.94
N ILE A 309 -3.01 -12.37 7.85
CA ILE A 309 -2.48 -13.73 7.87
C ILE A 309 -1.15 -13.78 8.63
N ILE A 310 -0.27 -12.80 8.42
CA ILE A 310 1.02 -12.71 9.13
C ILE A 310 0.76 -12.59 10.64
N LYS A 311 -0.06 -11.62 11.08
CA LYS A 311 -0.36 -11.41 12.50
C LYS A 311 -1.00 -12.64 13.14
N TRP A 312 -1.91 -13.31 12.43
CA TRP A 312 -2.49 -14.56 12.89
C TRP A 312 -1.43 -15.64 13.07
N GLY A 313 -0.62 -15.94 12.05
CA GLY A 313 0.38 -17.01 12.13
C GLY A 313 1.45 -16.73 13.19
N ARG A 314 1.81 -15.46 13.42
CA ARG A 314 2.70 -15.05 14.50
C ARG A 314 2.15 -15.35 15.89
N LYS A 315 0.84 -15.24 16.07
CA LYS A 315 0.15 -15.56 17.33
C LYS A 315 -0.06 -17.07 17.48
N GLU A 316 -0.49 -17.73 16.41
CA GLU A 316 -0.79 -19.16 16.39
C GLU A 316 0.45 -20.00 16.67
N TRP A 317 1.59 -19.62 16.06
CA TRP A 317 2.85 -20.34 16.15
C TRP A 317 3.90 -19.54 16.91
N ALA A 318 3.49 -18.90 18.00
CA ALA A 318 4.35 -18.08 18.84
C ALA A 318 5.46 -18.89 19.56
N ASP A 319 5.24 -20.18 19.71
CA ASP A 319 6.10 -21.19 20.33
C ASP A 319 7.15 -21.77 19.37
N ILE A 320 6.94 -21.73 18.05
CA ILE A 320 7.92 -22.19 17.07
C ILE A 320 9.12 -21.24 17.06
N ASP A 321 10.33 -21.78 17.16
CA ASP A 321 11.57 -21.01 17.12
C ASP A 321 11.64 -20.09 15.90
N ARG A 322 12.24 -18.90 16.09
CA ARG A 322 12.26 -17.82 15.09
C ARG A 322 12.83 -18.29 13.74
N GLU A 323 13.86 -19.12 13.75
CA GLU A 323 14.54 -19.63 12.56
C GLU A 323 13.64 -20.61 11.77
N ASP A 324 12.81 -21.39 12.46
CA ASP A 324 11.96 -22.41 11.86
C ASP A 324 10.55 -21.92 11.50
N ARG A 325 10.07 -20.88 12.19
CA ARG A 325 8.75 -20.26 11.95
C ARG A 325 8.64 -19.73 10.51
N GLY A 326 9.74 -19.29 9.93
CA GLY A 326 9.80 -18.83 8.55
C GLY A 326 9.67 -17.31 8.40
N ALA A 327 10.31 -16.80 7.34
CA ALA A 327 10.60 -15.38 7.18
C ALA A 327 9.36 -14.46 7.22
N ILE A 328 8.22 -14.92 6.70
CA ILE A 328 7.00 -14.08 6.66
C ILE A 328 6.40 -13.79 8.04
N PHE A 329 6.76 -14.56 9.07
CA PHE A 329 6.28 -14.39 10.44
C PHE A 329 7.30 -13.68 11.35
N VAL A 330 8.43 -13.23 10.79
CA VAL A 330 9.41 -12.40 11.51
C VAL A 330 8.91 -10.95 11.56
N GLU A 331 9.16 -10.27 12.69
CA GLU A 331 8.73 -8.88 12.91
C GLU A 331 9.20 -7.93 11.80
N THR A 332 10.46 -8.05 11.35
CA THR A 332 11.01 -7.20 10.28
C THR A 332 10.27 -7.34 8.96
N PHE A 333 9.76 -8.54 8.64
CA PHE A 333 8.92 -8.73 7.46
C PHE A 333 7.57 -8.03 7.61
N LEU A 334 6.91 -8.20 8.78
CA LEU A 334 5.64 -7.51 9.06
C LEU A 334 5.79 -5.99 8.94
N ARG A 335 6.86 -5.41 9.49
CA ARG A 335 7.14 -3.96 9.38
C ARG A 335 7.20 -3.49 7.93
N GLY A 336 7.92 -4.22 7.07
CA GLY A 336 8.00 -3.90 5.64
C GLY A 336 6.65 -3.97 4.94
N VAL A 337 5.79 -4.93 5.31
CA VAL A 337 4.43 -5.05 4.75
C VAL A 337 3.51 -3.93 5.25
N GLN A 338 3.58 -3.57 6.53
CA GLN A 338 2.83 -2.44 7.11
C GLN A 338 3.23 -1.11 6.47
N THR A 339 4.53 -0.91 6.23
CA THR A 339 5.05 0.22 5.45
C THR A 339 4.35 0.33 4.09
N LEU A 340 4.28 -0.77 3.31
CA LEU A 340 3.61 -0.77 2.01
C LEU A 340 2.09 -0.49 2.15
N HIS A 341 1.46 -1.02 3.20
CA HIS A 341 0.04 -0.80 3.43
C HIS A 341 -0.26 0.68 3.73
N MET A 342 0.49 1.31 4.63
CA MET A 342 0.34 2.72 4.95
C MET A 342 0.51 3.63 3.72
N GLU A 343 1.47 3.33 2.83
CA GLU A 343 1.63 4.06 1.57
C GLU A 343 0.39 3.90 0.67
N SER A 344 -0.21 2.70 0.62
CA SER A 344 -1.46 2.46 -0.10
C SER A 344 -2.65 3.22 0.52
N LEU A 345 -2.72 3.31 1.86
CA LEU A 345 -3.78 4.00 2.58
C LEU A 345 -3.74 5.52 2.33
N ILE A 346 -2.56 6.14 2.24
CA ILE A 346 -2.44 7.55 1.82
C ILE A 346 -3.00 7.76 0.41
N LYS A 347 -2.61 6.91 -0.55
CA LYS A 347 -3.10 7.01 -1.94
C LYS A 347 -4.61 6.82 -1.99
N LEU A 348 -5.13 5.84 -1.24
CA LEU A 348 -6.57 5.59 -1.10
C LEU A 348 -7.28 6.81 -0.52
N HIS A 349 -6.81 7.35 0.60
CA HIS A 349 -7.35 8.56 1.23
C HIS A 349 -7.37 9.77 0.29
N ALA A 350 -6.29 9.97 -0.47
CA ALA A 350 -6.20 11.07 -1.45
C ALA A 350 -7.21 10.92 -2.60
N SER A 351 -7.46 9.68 -3.04
CA SER A 351 -8.40 9.37 -4.12
C SER A 351 -9.87 9.24 -3.67
N GLU A 352 -10.13 9.10 -2.37
CA GLU A 352 -11.47 8.90 -1.82
C GLU A 352 -12.28 10.19 -1.82
N SER A 353 -13.49 10.12 -2.36
CA SER A 353 -14.42 11.24 -2.48
C SER A 353 -15.51 11.22 -1.40
N GLU A 354 -15.82 10.06 -0.81
CA GLU A 354 -16.82 9.94 0.25
C GLU A 354 -16.24 10.35 1.62
N PRO A 355 -16.73 11.43 2.27
CA PRO A 355 -16.12 11.97 3.48
C PRO A 355 -16.04 10.98 4.65
N ALA A 356 -17.06 10.14 4.84
CA ALA A 356 -17.08 9.16 5.93
C ALA A 356 -15.98 8.09 5.75
N ARG A 357 -15.77 7.62 4.52
CA ARG A 357 -14.71 6.64 4.21
C ARG A 357 -13.34 7.28 4.28
N LYS A 358 -13.22 8.52 3.81
CA LYS A 358 -11.99 9.29 3.91
C LYS A 358 -11.55 9.43 5.37
N ALA A 359 -12.48 9.77 6.27
CA ALA A 359 -12.20 9.81 7.71
C ALA A 359 -11.81 8.42 8.27
N GLU A 360 -12.51 7.35 7.87
CA GLU A 360 -12.18 5.99 8.29
C GLU A 360 -10.76 5.57 7.87
N THR A 361 -10.40 5.75 6.60
CA THR A 361 -9.06 5.43 6.08
C THR A 361 -7.97 6.23 6.80
N LEU A 362 -8.27 7.47 7.20
CA LEU A 362 -7.35 8.31 7.94
C LEU A 362 -7.10 7.79 9.38
N GLU A 363 -8.14 7.30 10.06
CA GLU A 363 -8.03 6.67 11.38
C GLU A 363 -7.31 5.32 11.31
N GLU A 364 -7.57 4.53 10.26
CA GLU A 364 -6.86 3.26 10.00
C GLU A 364 -5.35 3.50 9.80
N LEU A 365 -4.99 4.48 8.96
CA LEU A 365 -3.60 4.89 8.74
C LEU A 365 -2.90 5.29 10.05
N HIS A 366 -3.58 6.08 10.89
CA HIS A 366 -3.03 6.51 12.17
C HIS A 366 -2.79 5.33 13.13
N ALA A 367 -3.78 4.44 13.26
CA ALA A 367 -3.68 3.27 14.13
C ALA A 367 -2.54 2.33 13.72
N GLU A 368 -2.37 2.09 12.42
CA GLU A 368 -1.29 1.24 11.90
C GLU A 368 0.10 1.89 12.08
N ALA A 369 0.20 3.21 11.90
CA ALA A 369 1.43 3.95 12.17
C ALA A 369 1.86 3.85 13.64
N GLU A 370 0.91 3.93 14.58
CA GLU A 370 1.19 3.76 16.01
C GLU A 370 1.67 2.35 16.36
N GLU A 371 1.02 1.34 15.77
CA GLU A 371 1.45 -0.06 15.95
C GLU A 371 2.86 -0.28 15.40
N LEU A 372 3.17 0.27 14.22
CA LEU A 372 4.49 0.13 13.60
C LEU A 372 5.59 0.80 14.41
N ILE A 373 5.38 2.05 14.85
CA ILE A 373 6.35 2.75 15.71
C ILE A 373 6.60 1.95 16.98
N LYS A 374 5.53 1.49 17.64
CA LYS A 374 5.64 0.70 18.86
C LYS A 374 6.41 -0.61 18.63
N SER A 375 6.17 -1.28 17.49
CA SER A 375 6.91 -2.49 17.11
C SER A 375 8.41 -2.24 17.03
N VAL A 376 8.84 -1.13 16.42
CA VAL A 376 10.26 -0.77 16.32
C VAL A 376 10.84 -0.38 17.70
N GLU A 377 10.12 0.44 18.47
CA GLU A 377 10.59 0.92 19.78
C GLU A 377 10.67 -0.18 20.85
N SER A 378 9.89 -1.24 20.70
CA SER A 378 9.92 -2.40 21.59
C SER A 378 11.04 -3.40 21.29
N ASP A 379 11.77 -3.22 20.20
CA ASP A 379 12.79 -4.13 19.71
C ASP A 379 14.20 -3.54 19.90
N THR A 380 15.21 -4.41 19.88
CA THR A 380 16.61 -3.97 19.99
C THR A 380 17.13 -3.64 18.59
N LEU A 381 17.53 -2.39 18.38
CA LEU A 381 18.13 -1.95 17.12
C LEU A 381 19.44 -2.72 16.87
N PRO A 382 19.56 -3.48 15.76
CA PRO A 382 20.81 -4.16 15.42
C PRO A 382 21.93 -3.14 15.13
N PRO A 383 23.20 -3.49 15.36
CA PRO A 383 24.32 -2.65 14.94
C PRO A 383 24.29 -2.45 13.42
N TYR A 384 24.39 -1.20 12.96
CA TYR A 384 24.37 -0.88 11.53
C TYR A 384 25.42 -1.66 10.73
N GLU A 385 26.61 -1.84 11.29
CA GLU A 385 27.73 -2.57 10.68
C GLU A 385 27.46 -4.06 10.44
N SER A 386 26.49 -4.65 11.15
CA SER A 386 26.18 -6.08 11.03
C SER A 386 25.37 -6.40 9.77
N ASP A 387 24.32 -5.62 9.51
CA ASP A 387 23.48 -5.71 8.32
C ASP A 387 22.80 -4.35 8.09
N PRO A 388 23.47 -3.42 7.38
CA PRO A 388 22.93 -2.09 7.12
C PRO A 388 21.58 -2.12 6.39
N PRO A 389 21.37 -2.93 5.33
CA PRO A 389 20.08 -3.04 4.67
C PRO A 389 18.94 -3.44 5.61
N ILE A 390 19.17 -4.41 6.51
CA ILE A 390 18.15 -4.81 7.49
C ILE A 390 17.90 -3.70 8.52
N THR A 391 18.96 -3.14 9.08
CA THR A 391 18.86 -2.11 10.13
C THR A 391 18.14 -0.87 9.61
N ILE A 392 18.56 -0.37 8.44
CA ILE A 392 17.94 0.81 7.83
C ILE A 392 16.54 0.49 7.31
N GLY A 393 16.40 -0.56 6.49
CA GLY A 393 15.17 -0.86 5.77
C GLY A 393 14.04 -1.40 6.65
N HIS A 394 14.34 -1.99 7.82
CA HIS A 394 13.35 -2.63 8.68
C HIS A 394 13.28 -2.10 10.13
N TYR A 395 14.04 -1.05 10.47
CA TYR A 395 13.89 -0.31 11.73
C TYR A 395 13.77 1.20 11.49
N ASP A 396 14.78 1.82 10.87
CA ASP A 396 14.80 3.26 10.62
C ASP A 396 13.67 3.69 9.66
N TYR A 397 13.59 3.10 8.47
CA TYR A 397 12.58 3.47 7.47
C TYR A 397 11.14 3.24 7.97
N PRO A 398 10.77 2.07 8.54
CA PRO A 398 9.41 1.87 9.04
C PRO A 398 9.04 2.86 10.16
N ARG A 399 9.98 3.17 11.07
CA ARG A 399 9.74 4.17 12.12
C ARG A 399 9.57 5.57 11.56
N GLY A 400 10.44 5.96 10.63
CA GLY A 400 10.38 7.25 9.94
C GLY A 400 9.07 7.42 9.16
N GLN A 401 8.65 6.39 8.43
CA GLN A 401 7.36 6.37 7.75
C GLN A 401 6.20 6.44 8.75
N GLY A 402 6.24 5.69 9.85
CA GLY A 402 5.23 5.77 10.91
C GLY A 402 5.06 7.21 11.42
N TYR A 403 6.15 7.91 11.72
CA TYR A 403 6.08 9.33 12.10
C TYR A 403 5.50 10.20 10.98
N ALA A 404 5.91 9.99 9.73
CA ALA A 404 5.36 10.72 8.58
C ALA A 404 3.85 10.47 8.39
N MET A 405 3.36 9.25 8.62
CA MET A 405 1.93 8.92 8.55
C MET A 405 1.14 9.61 9.66
N LYS A 406 1.68 9.66 10.88
CA LYS A 406 1.08 10.44 11.97
C LYS A 406 1.12 11.95 11.67
N GLY A 407 2.19 12.44 11.05
CA GLY A 407 2.28 13.83 10.57
C GLY A 407 1.18 14.14 9.55
N TYR A 408 1.00 13.26 8.57
CA TYR A 408 -0.07 13.34 7.58
C TYR A 408 -1.45 13.37 8.23
N TYR A 409 -1.70 12.51 9.21
CA TYR A 409 -2.95 12.49 9.99
C TYR A 409 -3.28 13.86 10.59
N TYR A 410 -2.33 14.48 11.32
CA TYR A 410 -2.58 15.78 11.92
C TYR A 410 -2.71 16.90 10.88
N ASN A 411 -1.98 16.83 9.76
CA ASN A 411 -2.17 17.76 8.65
C ASN A 411 -3.59 17.68 8.07
N GLU A 412 -4.11 16.49 7.79
CA GLU A 412 -5.47 16.31 7.27
C GLU A 412 -6.53 16.71 8.31
N LYS A 413 -6.32 16.36 9.58
CA LYS A 413 -7.20 16.79 10.69
C LYS A 413 -7.32 18.31 10.76
N SER A 414 -6.21 19.04 10.58
CA SER A 414 -6.20 20.51 10.57
C SER A 414 -7.12 21.14 9.50
N LYS A 415 -7.38 20.42 8.40
CA LYS A 415 -8.21 20.92 7.28
C LYS A 415 -9.69 20.93 7.62
N VAL A 416 -10.12 20.03 8.52
CA VAL A 416 -11.52 19.94 8.99
C VAL A 416 -11.74 20.63 10.34
N THR A 417 -10.66 20.94 11.08
CA THR A 417 -10.72 21.70 12.34
C THR A 417 -11.10 23.16 12.11
N ARG A 418 -12.15 23.62 12.82
CA ARG A 418 -12.66 25.00 12.74
C ARG A 418 -11.97 25.96 13.70
N ASP A 419 -11.62 25.49 14.89
CA ASP A 419 -10.94 26.32 15.89
C ASP A 419 -9.51 26.64 15.42
N LYS A 420 -9.15 27.93 15.44
CA LYS A 420 -7.85 28.39 14.90
C LYS A 420 -6.68 27.90 15.76
N THR A 421 -6.86 27.82 17.07
CA THR A 421 -5.81 27.40 18.00
C THR A 421 -5.56 25.91 17.87
N GLU A 422 -6.62 25.09 17.85
CA GLU A 422 -6.54 23.65 17.62
C GLU A 422 -5.95 23.33 16.23
N LYS A 423 -6.31 24.12 15.21
CA LYS A 423 -5.75 23.99 13.87
C LYS A 423 -4.24 24.27 13.84
N ALA A 424 -3.79 25.34 14.48
CA ALA A 424 -2.37 25.65 14.59
C ALA A 424 -1.61 24.56 15.37
N GLU A 425 -2.22 24.01 16.41
CA GLU A 425 -1.65 22.88 17.17
C GLU A 425 -1.54 21.61 16.31
N CYS A 426 -2.51 21.33 15.45
CA CYS A 426 -2.41 20.22 14.50
C CYS A 426 -1.23 20.40 13.54
N TYR A 427 -1.03 21.60 12.99
CA TYR A 427 0.14 21.88 12.14
C TYR A 427 1.45 21.77 12.92
N ARG A 428 1.49 22.21 14.17
CA ARG A 428 2.67 22.07 15.03
C ARG A 428 3.02 20.61 15.27
N LYS A 429 2.04 19.77 15.65
CA LYS A 429 2.22 18.32 15.81
C LYS A 429 2.71 17.67 14.52
N SER A 430 2.08 18.02 13.41
CA SER A 430 2.49 17.56 12.08
C SER A 430 3.95 17.91 11.77
N ALA A 431 4.36 19.18 11.99
CA ALA A 431 5.73 19.62 11.77
C ALA A 431 6.75 18.82 12.59
N PHE A 432 6.51 18.63 13.89
CA PHE A 432 7.42 17.85 14.74
C PHE A 432 7.51 16.39 14.32
N LEU A 433 6.38 15.77 13.97
CA LEU A 433 6.37 14.39 13.49
C LEU A 433 7.12 14.24 12.15
N TYR A 434 7.05 15.22 11.25
CA TYR A 434 7.86 15.20 10.03
C TYR A 434 9.35 15.45 10.29
N LEU A 435 9.71 16.23 11.31
CA LEU A 435 11.11 16.33 11.76
C LEU A 435 11.63 15.01 12.32
N ASP A 436 10.86 14.34 13.17
CA ASP A 436 11.19 13.02 13.70
C ASP A 436 11.30 12.01 12.56
N ALA A 437 10.38 12.05 11.60
CA ALA A 437 10.44 11.25 10.39
C ALA A 437 11.74 11.47 9.62
N ALA A 438 12.09 12.72 9.30
CA ALA A 438 13.32 13.05 8.57
C ALA A 438 14.57 12.53 9.29
N GLY A 439 14.62 12.63 10.62
CA GLY A 439 15.75 12.14 11.42
C GLY A 439 15.98 10.62 11.33
N MET A 440 14.94 9.85 11.01
CA MET A 440 15.06 8.39 10.83
C MET A 440 15.66 8.02 9.48
N PHE A 441 15.72 8.92 8.49
CA PHE A 441 16.36 8.64 7.21
C PHE A 441 17.84 9.10 7.21
N PRO A 442 18.75 8.36 6.55
CA PRO A 442 20.09 8.86 6.23
C PRO A 442 20.03 10.21 5.52
N GLU A 443 21.03 11.07 5.73
CA GLU A 443 21.07 12.40 5.10
C GLU A 443 21.25 12.34 3.58
N ASP A 444 21.75 11.21 3.06
CA ASP A 444 21.83 10.92 1.63
C ASP A 444 20.55 10.31 1.06
N ASP A 445 19.49 10.14 1.86
CA ASP A 445 18.19 9.65 1.41
C ASP A 445 17.25 10.82 1.05
N GLU A 446 16.58 10.73 -0.10
CA GLU A 446 15.64 11.77 -0.52
C GLU A 446 14.44 12.00 0.40
N ARG A 447 14.03 10.98 1.18
CA ARG A 447 12.93 11.10 2.14
C ARG A 447 13.33 11.96 3.34
N ASN A 448 14.62 12.04 3.67
CA ASN A 448 15.12 13.01 4.66
C ASN A 448 14.79 14.43 4.20
N ALA A 449 15.23 14.80 2.99
CA ALA A 449 14.99 16.13 2.43
C ALA A 449 13.49 16.40 2.23
N TYR A 450 12.74 15.44 1.70
CA TYR A 450 11.30 15.55 1.51
C TYR A 450 10.55 15.80 2.82
N TYR A 451 10.84 15.07 3.90
CA TYR A 451 10.16 15.28 5.17
C TYR A 451 10.59 16.58 5.87
N LEU A 452 11.82 17.06 5.67
CA LEU A 452 12.22 18.40 6.11
C LEU A 452 11.40 19.50 5.41
N GLU A 453 11.19 19.39 4.10
CA GLU A 453 10.32 20.29 3.32
C GLU A 453 8.87 20.29 3.85
N VAL A 454 8.31 19.10 4.05
CA VAL A 454 6.94 18.98 4.58
C VAL A 454 6.86 19.55 6.01
N ALA A 455 7.88 19.33 6.84
CA ALA A 455 7.96 19.92 8.18
C ALA A 455 7.96 21.46 8.10
N LEU A 456 8.78 22.05 7.22
CA LEU A 456 8.85 23.49 6.99
C LEU A 456 7.50 24.08 6.56
N GLU A 457 6.80 23.41 5.64
CA GLU A 457 5.46 23.85 5.22
C GLU A 457 4.47 23.88 6.41
N ASN A 458 4.52 22.87 7.27
CA ASN A 458 3.68 22.81 8.47
C ASN A 458 4.11 23.83 9.54
N MET A 459 5.41 24.10 9.70
CA MET A 459 5.92 25.14 10.61
C MET A 459 5.42 26.53 10.23
N MET A 460 5.44 26.86 8.94
CA MET A 460 4.92 28.13 8.41
C MET A 460 3.41 28.26 8.63
N LYS A 461 2.65 27.16 8.52
CA LYS A 461 1.20 27.14 8.83
C LYS A 461 0.92 27.22 10.33
N ALA A 462 1.85 26.77 11.17
CA ALA A 462 1.79 26.85 12.63
C ALA A 462 2.29 28.18 13.20
N ALA A 463 2.73 29.13 12.35
CA ALA A 463 3.33 30.40 12.75
C ALA A 463 4.51 30.20 13.71
N THR A 464 5.43 29.31 13.32
CA THR A 464 6.61 28.95 14.12
C THR A 464 7.66 30.08 14.05
N PRO A 465 8.43 30.33 15.12
CA PRO A 465 9.51 31.33 15.09
C PRO A 465 10.52 31.06 13.97
N VAL A 466 10.97 32.14 13.30
CA VAL A 466 11.93 32.07 12.17
C VAL A 466 13.24 31.38 12.55
N THR A 467 13.70 31.48 13.79
CA THR A 467 14.92 30.79 14.25
C THR A 467 14.82 29.27 14.10
N PHE A 468 13.66 28.68 14.42
CA PHE A 468 13.44 27.24 14.29
C PHE A 468 13.27 26.82 12.83
N ILE A 469 12.64 27.67 12.02
CA ILE A 469 12.52 27.49 10.57
C ILE A 469 13.91 27.49 9.92
N LEU A 470 14.76 28.47 10.24
CA LEU A 470 16.13 28.57 9.72
C LEU A 470 17.00 27.39 10.15
N SER A 471 16.86 26.90 11.39
CA SER A 471 17.55 25.68 11.84
C SER A 471 17.15 24.46 11.01
N THR A 472 15.88 24.36 10.61
CA THR A 472 15.40 23.27 9.77
C THR A 472 15.85 23.41 8.31
N MET A 473 15.85 24.63 7.76
CA MET A 473 16.40 24.93 6.44
C MET A 473 17.91 24.62 6.36
N GLU A 474 18.66 24.87 7.42
CA GLU A 474 20.08 24.52 7.53
C GLU A 474 20.32 23.01 7.42
N LYS A 475 19.48 22.19 8.08
CA LYS A 475 19.52 20.72 7.98
C LYS A 475 19.29 20.28 6.54
N LEU A 476 18.26 20.84 5.89
CA LEU A 476 17.96 20.55 4.50
C LEU A 476 19.13 20.91 3.58
N ARG A 477 19.69 22.12 3.73
CA ARG A 477 20.83 22.60 2.95
C ARG A 477 22.05 21.68 3.08
N THR A 478 22.25 21.08 4.26
CA THR A 478 23.36 20.15 4.53
C THR A 478 23.11 18.75 3.93
N ALA A 479 21.86 18.31 3.86
CA ALA A 479 21.46 17.01 3.29
C ALA A 479 21.53 16.98 1.76
N ILE A 480 21.16 18.07 1.08
CA ILE A 480 21.11 18.15 -0.39
C ILE A 480 22.37 17.61 -1.10
N PRO A 481 23.61 18.06 -0.79
CA PRO A 481 24.80 17.58 -1.48
C PRO A 481 25.09 16.08 -1.25
N LYS A 482 24.54 15.49 -0.18
CA LYS A 482 24.65 14.05 0.12
C LYS A 482 23.59 13.25 -0.63
N MET A 483 22.38 13.79 -0.75
CA MET A 483 21.23 13.18 -1.42
C MET A 483 21.37 13.16 -2.94
N LEU A 484 21.77 14.28 -3.55
CA LEU A 484 21.74 14.45 -5.01
C LEU A 484 22.48 13.36 -5.80
N PRO A 485 23.68 12.89 -5.39
CA PRO A 485 24.38 11.84 -6.12
C PRO A 485 23.56 10.56 -6.32
N LEU A 486 22.74 10.19 -5.33
CA LEU A 486 21.90 8.98 -5.39
C LEU A 486 20.52 9.25 -6.00
N TRP A 487 19.92 10.40 -5.72
CA TRP A 487 18.49 10.62 -5.92
C TRP A 487 18.14 11.74 -6.91
N ALA A 488 19.09 12.22 -7.72
CA ALA A 488 18.82 13.25 -8.74
C ALA A 488 17.75 12.83 -9.77
N MET A 489 17.65 11.54 -10.07
CA MET A 489 16.72 10.99 -11.09
C MET A 489 15.56 10.20 -10.49
N SER A 490 15.22 10.45 -9.22
CA SER A 490 14.11 9.76 -8.57
C SER A 490 12.75 10.26 -9.07
N THR A 491 11.70 9.48 -8.83
CA THR A 491 10.31 9.91 -9.10
C THR A 491 9.97 11.21 -8.37
N LEU A 492 10.43 11.39 -7.12
CA LEU A 492 10.20 12.63 -6.37
C LEU A 492 10.92 13.83 -7.00
N ALA A 493 12.15 13.64 -7.48
CA ALA A 493 12.90 14.67 -8.20
C ALA A 493 12.09 15.18 -9.41
N MET A 494 11.60 14.25 -10.22
CA MET A 494 10.81 14.55 -11.41
C MET A 494 9.45 15.19 -11.11
N GLU A 495 8.82 14.80 -10.00
CA GLU A 495 7.53 15.35 -9.58
C GLU A 495 7.66 16.75 -8.95
N GLY A 496 8.90 17.24 -8.76
CA GLY A 496 9.18 18.64 -8.44
C GLY A 496 9.91 18.87 -7.12
N ARG A 497 10.41 17.83 -6.44
CA ARG A 497 11.19 17.96 -5.19
C ARG A 497 12.29 19.01 -5.32
N ASP A 498 13.12 18.92 -6.36
CA ASP A 498 14.29 19.80 -6.51
C ASP A 498 13.89 21.26 -6.78
N ARG A 499 12.76 21.47 -7.47
CA ARG A 499 12.17 22.80 -7.66
C ARG A 499 11.67 23.37 -6.33
N ASP A 500 11.09 22.56 -5.47
CA ASP A 500 10.55 23.03 -4.20
C ASP A 500 11.67 23.30 -3.19
N ILE A 501 12.70 22.44 -3.15
CA ILE A 501 13.97 22.69 -2.42
C ILE A 501 14.60 24.03 -2.85
N ALA A 502 14.68 24.30 -4.16
CA ALA A 502 15.28 25.55 -4.66
C ALA A 502 14.54 26.80 -4.12
N LYS A 503 13.21 26.77 -4.07
CA LYS A 503 12.40 27.85 -3.48
C LYS A 503 12.66 27.99 -1.99
N THR A 504 12.77 26.89 -1.26
CA THR A 504 13.06 26.91 0.18
C THR A 504 14.42 27.55 0.47
N LEU A 505 15.46 27.25 -0.33
CA LEU A 505 16.77 27.88 -0.20
C LEU A 505 16.73 29.38 -0.54
N GLU A 506 15.86 29.82 -1.45
CA GLU A 506 15.62 31.25 -1.68
C GLU A 506 14.98 31.93 -0.47
N TRP A 507 13.98 31.29 0.14
CA TRP A 507 13.36 31.77 1.37
C TRP A 507 14.34 31.83 2.53
N GLU A 508 15.22 30.83 2.67
CA GLU A 508 16.28 30.85 3.68
C GLU A 508 17.17 32.10 3.54
N ARG A 509 17.63 32.39 2.30
CA ARG A 509 18.43 33.59 2.01
C ARG A 509 17.67 34.87 2.34
N HIS A 510 16.37 34.91 2.04
CA HIS A 510 15.52 36.05 2.36
C HIS A 510 15.42 36.27 3.87
N PHE A 511 15.06 35.25 4.65
CA PHE A 511 14.92 35.36 6.10
C PHE A 511 16.24 35.77 6.77
N ARG A 512 17.37 35.16 6.37
CA ARG A 512 18.69 35.53 6.90
C ARG A 512 19.05 36.99 6.60
N ARG A 513 18.73 37.49 5.39
CA ARG A 513 18.95 38.89 5.03
C ARG A 513 18.11 39.84 5.90
N GLN A 514 16.82 39.57 6.05
CA GLN A 514 15.93 40.42 6.83
C GLN A 514 16.30 40.46 8.32
N LEU A 515 16.75 39.34 8.90
CA LEU A 515 17.29 39.31 10.26
C LEU A 515 18.58 40.15 10.38
N ALA A 516 19.51 40.00 9.43
CA ALA A 516 20.77 40.76 9.43
C ALA A 516 20.55 42.27 9.30
N GLU A 517 19.49 42.69 8.60
CA GLU A 517 19.10 44.09 8.45
C GLU A 517 18.21 44.61 9.59
N GLY A 518 17.90 43.78 10.58
CA GLY A 518 17.02 44.13 11.71
C GLY A 518 15.54 44.35 11.33
N ARG A 519 15.14 43.90 10.13
CA ARG A 519 13.77 44.03 9.61
C ARG A 519 12.83 42.94 10.11
N LEU A 520 13.38 41.80 10.54
CA LEU A 520 12.67 40.73 11.25
C LEU A 520 13.30 40.53 12.63
N SER A 521 12.48 40.15 13.61
CA SER A 521 12.96 39.65 14.90
C SER A 521 13.09 38.13 14.87
N GLU A 522 13.92 37.57 15.75
CA GLU A 522 14.08 36.13 15.92
C GLU A 522 12.79 35.41 16.33
N GLU A 523 11.92 36.11 17.06
CA GLU A 523 10.60 35.63 17.49
C GLU A 523 9.51 35.80 16.43
N TYR A 524 9.84 36.38 15.26
CA TYR A 524 8.87 36.57 14.19
C TYR A 524 8.27 35.22 13.77
N ALA A 525 6.96 35.15 13.82
CA ALA A 525 6.18 33.98 13.47
C ALA A 525 5.83 34.02 11.98
N ALA A 526 6.71 33.46 11.14
CA ALA A 526 6.53 33.49 9.70
C ALA A 526 5.26 32.72 9.29
N SER A 527 4.46 33.32 8.41
CA SER A 527 3.17 32.84 7.97
C SER A 527 3.17 32.57 6.46
N TYR A 528 2.45 31.53 6.03
CA TYR A 528 2.23 31.26 4.60
C TYR A 528 1.51 32.41 3.85
N MET A 529 0.93 33.37 4.60
CA MET A 529 0.31 34.59 4.06
C MET A 529 1.27 35.76 3.91
N ASP A 530 2.55 35.63 4.24
CA ASP A 530 3.60 36.63 3.96
C ASP A 530 3.97 36.60 2.45
N ARG A 531 2.96 36.59 1.58
CA ARG A 531 3.02 36.57 0.11
C ARG A 531 3.60 37.85 -0.50
N GLU A 532 4.08 38.78 0.31
CA GLU A 532 4.83 39.95 -0.15
C GLU A 532 6.34 39.68 -0.25
N CYS A 533 6.72 38.47 -0.71
CA CYS A 533 8.06 38.24 -1.24
C CYS A 533 8.03 38.53 -2.75
N PRO A 534 8.78 39.53 -3.25
CA PRO A 534 8.61 40.10 -4.59
C PRO A 534 9.22 39.24 -5.70
N TYR A 535 8.98 37.93 -5.74
CA TYR A 535 9.36 37.10 -6.89
C TYR A 535 8.38 35.94 -7.05
N THR A 536 7.24 36.22 -7.70
CA THR A 536 6.45 35.18 -8.36
C THR A 536 7.21 34.67 -9.58
N PRO A 537 7.32 33.34 -9.78
CA PRO A 537 8.12 32.75 -10.86
C PRO A 537 7.39 32.88 -12.19
N SER A 538 7.63 33.96 -12.93
CA SER A 538 7.23 34.07 -14.34
C SER A 538 8.37 34.33 -15.32
N ALA A 539 9.63 34.45 -14.88
CA ALA A 539 10.74 34.61 -15.81
C ALA A 539 12.10 34.27 -15.18
N PHE A 540 12.43 32.99 -15.01
CA PHE A 540 13.84 32.58 -14.91
C PHE A 540 14.04 31.22 -15.58
N LYS A 541 14.74 31.25 -16.73
CA LYS A 541 15.47 30.09 -17.22
C LYS A 541 16.62 29.88 -16.25
N VAL A 542 16.69 28.70 -15.64
CA VAL A 542 17.85 28.29 -14.86
C VAL A 542 18.91 27.87 -15.86
N ASP A 543 19.93 28.70 -16.07
CA ASP A 543 21.20 28.22 -16.61
C ASP A 543 21.90 27.49 -15.47
N MET A 544 21.79 26.15 -15.46
CA MET A 544 22.61 25.30 -14.62
C MET A 544 23.95 25.10 -15.31
N ASP A 545 24.90 26.00 -15.03
CA ASP A 545 26.30 25.77 -15.39
C ASP A 545 27.00 25.11 -14.19
N PHE A 546 27.16 23.79 -14.26
CA PHE A 546 28.01 23.03 -13.35
C PHE A 546 29.38 22.85 -14.02
N SER A 547 30.28 23.80 -13.75
CA SER A 547 31.72 23.67 -13.98
C SER A 547 32.44 23.31 -12.68
#